data_AF-A0A4U3AUZ4-F1
#
_entry.id   AF-A0A4U3AUZ4-F1
#
_cell.length_a   1.000
_cell.length_b   1.000
_cell.length_c   1.000
_cell.angle_alpha   90.00
_cell.angle_beta   90.00
_cell.angle_gamma   90.00
#
_symmetry.space_group_name_H-M   'P 1'
#
loop_
_entity.id
_entity.type
_entity.pdbx_description
1 polymer ?
#
loop_
_entity_poly.entity_id
_entity_poly.type
_entity_poly.pdbx_seq_one_letter_code
_entity_poly.pdbx_strand_id
1 'polypeptide(L)'
;MDTISNEFLKLYYDSNVWLHDTHWLGVPIFKLPSDLFLYQEIIYELKPDLIIECGTCYGGSALYLASILDLIGKGHVVTIDIFPQPNRPSHDRITYVTASSVSVQAVQTILNMRKPDDVILVILDSDHSKEHVSKELLLYKSI
;
A
#
# COMPACT_ATOMS: atom_id res chain seq x y z
N MET A 1 7.37 12.48 -25.34
CA MET A 1 7.18 12.83 -23.92
C MET A 1 8.23 13.84 -23.55
N ASP A 2 7.83 14.88 -22.85
CA ASP A 2 8.61 16.11 -22.66
C ASP A 2 9.86 15.86 -21.80
N THR A 3 11.03 16.25 -22.29
CA THR A 3 12.35 15.93 -21.70
C THR A 3 12.49 16.44 -20.27
N ILE A 4 11.86 17.57 -19.96
CA ILE A 4 11.92 18.20 -18.63
C ILE A 4 11.19 17.38 -17.57
N SER A 5 10.05 16.78 -17.92
CA SER A 5 9.26 16.00 -16.95
C SER A 5 9.99 14.74 -16.50
N ASN A 6 10.64 14.06 -17.45
CA ASN A 6 11.45 12.87 -17.16
C ASN A 6 12.69 13.21 -16.32
N GLU A 7 13.38 14.30 -16.65
CA GLU A 7 14.55 14.77 -15.89
C GLU A 7 14.16 15.17 -14.46
N PHE A 8 13.04 15.86 -14.26
CA PHE A 8 12.55 16.20 -12.92
C PHE A 8 12.30 14.96 -12.07
N LEU A 9 11.57 13.97 -12.60
CA LEU A 9 11.28 12.73 -11.87
C LEU A 9 12.56 11.96 -11.52
N LYS A 10 13.50 11.89 -12.47
CA LYS A 10 14.80 11.24 -12.26
C LYS A 10 15.60 11.95 -11.17
N LEU A 11 15.73 13.27 -11.23
CA LEU A 11 16.44 14.05 -10.22
C LEU A 11 15.80 13.92 -8.83
N TYR A 12 14.47 13.92 -8.75
CA TYR A 12 13.76 13.71 -7.49
C TYR A 12 14.04 12.32 -6.94
N TYR A 13 13.96 11.27 -7.76
CA TYR A 13 14.25 9.91 -7.34
C TYR A 13 15.71 9.75 -6.88
N ASP A 14 16.66 10.22 -7.69
CA ASP A 14 18.10 10.12 -7.42
C ASP A 14 18.53 10.93 -6.18
N SER A 15 17.75 11.95 -5.79
CA SER A 15 18.01 12.71 -4.57
C SER A 15 17.71 11.95 -3.28
N ASN A 16 16.97 10.83 -3.33
CA ASN A 16 16.50 10.05 -2.19
C ASN A 16 15.63 10.83 -1.17
N VAL A 17 15.12 12.00 -1.52
CA VAL A 17 14.16 12.78 -0.69
C VAL A 17 12.90 11.95 -0.39
N TRP A 18 12.49 11.08 -1.31
CA TRP A 18 11.39 10.13 -1.11
C TRP A 18 11.65 9.09 -0.02
N LEU A 19 12.92 8.78 0.27
CA LEU A 19 13.32 7.80 1.28
C LEU A 19 13.51 8.43 2.66
N HIS A 20 13.92 9.69 2.73
CA HIS A 20 14.34 10.32 3.99
C HIS A 20 13.44 11.44 4.48
N ASP A 21 12.80 12.18 3.57
CA ASP A 21 12.15 13.45 3.90
C ASP A 21 10.66 13.47 3.55
N THR A 22 10.12 12.39 2.98
CA THR A 22 8.71 12.31 2.60
C THR A 22 7.87 11.68 3.72
N HIS A 23 6.83 12.41 4.15
CA HIS A 23 5.98 12.05 5.28
C HIS A 23 4.51 12.27 4.92
N TRP A 24 3.64 11.40 5.43
CA TRP A 24 2.19 11.63 5.46
C TRP A 24 1.74 11.90 6.89
N LEU A 25 1.25 13.13 7.15
CA LEU A 25 0.81 13.57 8.48
C LEU A 25 1.85 13.32 9.60
N GLY A 26 3.13 13.49 9.26
CA GLY A 26 4.25 13.26 10.17
C GLY A 26 4.74 11.81 10.27
N VAL A 27 4.11 10.86 9.58
CA VAL A 27 4.55 9.45 9.51
C VAL A 27 5.41 9.25 8.26
N PRO A 28 6.63 8.66 8.37
CA PRO A 28 7.48 8.38 7.22
C PRO A 28 6.77 7.52 6.17
N ILE A 29 6.92 7.88 4.90
CA ILE A 29 6.36 7.14 3.75
C ILE A 29 7.37 7.07 2.61
N PHE A 30 7.74 5.85 2.23
CA PHE A 30 8.76 5.59 1.22
C PHE A 30 8.16 5.53 -0.19
N LYS A 31 7.53 6.62 -0.59
CA LYS A 31 6.87 6.75 -1.90
C LYS A 31 7.10 8.14 -2.49
N LEU A 32 7.16 8.22 -3.81
CA LEU A 32 7.21 9.51 -4.48
C LEU A 32 5.84 10.22 -4.33
N PRO A 33 5.81 11.54 -4.11
CA PRO A 33 4.54 12.28 -4.05
C PRO A 33 3.67 12.13 -5.30
N SER A 34 4.28 11.95 -6.48
CA SER A 34 3.56 11.65 -7.73
C SER A 34 2.84 10.31 -7.69
N ASP A 35 3.47 9.28 -7.12
CA ASP A 35 2.87 7.95 -6.99
C ASP A 35 1.69 8.00 -6.01
N LEU A 36 1.83 8.76 -4.93
CA LEU A 36 0.74 9.00 -3.99
C LEU A 36 -0.46 9.65 -4.70
N PHE A 37 -0.24 10.70 -5.48
CA PHE A 37 -1.32 11.33 -6.24
C PHE A 37 -2.02 10.33 -7.18
N LEU A 38 -1.25 9.47 -7.86
CA LEU A 38 -1.80 8.42 -8.70
C LEU A 38 -2.61 7.38 -7.90
N TYR A 39 -2.14 6.97 -6.72
CA TYR A 39 -2.92 6.11 -5.82
C TYR A 39 -4.26 6.77 -5.47
N GLN A 40 -4.27 8.06 -5.17
CA GLN A 40 -5.51 8.77 -4.89
C GLN A 40 -6.48 8.72 -6.07
N GLU A 41 -6.02 8.96 -7.31
CA GLU A 41 -6.86 8.86 -8.50
C GLU A 41 -7.42 7.45 -8.68
N ILE A 42 -6.56 6.41 -8.58
CA ILE A 42 -6.96 5.01 -8.68
C ILE A 42 -8.02 4.66 -7.63
N ILE A 43 -7.79 5.04 -6.36
CA ILE A 43 -8.73 4.77 -5.27
C ILE A 43 -10.04 5.53 -5.49
N TYR A 44 -9.97 6.76 -5.96
CA TYR A 44 -11.16 7.57 -6.22
C TYR A 44 -12.00 7.00 -7.36
N GLU A 45 -11.38 6.49 -8.42
CA GLU A 45 -12.10 5.86 -9.53
C GLU A 45 -12.65 4.48 -9.14
N LEU A 46 -11.80 3.64 -8.54
CA LEU A 46 -12.10 2.24 -8.24
C LEU A 46 -13.06 2.08 -7.05
N LYS A 47 -13.03 3.00 -6.08
CA LYS A 47 -13.80 2.94 -4.83
C LYS A 47 -13.69 1.57 -4.12
N PRO A 48 -12.46 1.10 -3.82
CA PRO A 48 -12.25 -0.24 -3.30
C PRO A 48 -12.95 -0.46 -1.94
N ASP A 49 -13.47 -1.67 -1.74
CA ASP A 49 -13.97 -2.16 -0.46
C ASP A 49 -12.82 -2.59 0.45
N LEU A 50 -11.74 -3.11 -0.13
CA LEU A 50 -10.54 -3.54 0.57
C LEU A 50 -9.28 -3.16 -0.22
N ILE A 51 -8.31 -2.55 0.45
CA ILE A 51 -6.96 -2.38 -0.06
C ILE A 51 -6.05 -3.37 0.69
N ILE A 52 -5.34 -4.21 -0.06
CA ILE A 52 -4.32 -5.12 0.45
C ILE A 52 -2.96 -4.51 0.16
N GLU A 53 -2.26 -4.07 1.19
CA GLU A 53 -0.89 -3.56 1.09
C GLU A 53 0.10 -4.62 1.59
N CYS A 54 1.04 -5.02 0.74
CA CYS A 54 2.15 -5.91 1.13
C CYS A 54 3.41 -5.07 1.27
N GLY A 55 3.94 -4.95 2.49
CA GLY A 55 5.01 -4.00 2.86
C GLY A 55 4.43 -2.81 3.64
N THR A 56 4.42 -2.92 4.97
CA THR A 56 3.91 -1.85 5.86
C THR A 56 5.00 -0.84 6.21
N CYS A 57 6.22 -1.32 6.50
CA CYS A 57 7.28 -0.53 7.09
C CYS A 57 6.78 0.32 8.30
N TYR A 58 6.96 1.64 8.28
CA TYR A 58 6.50 2.56 9.34
C TYR A 58 4.98 2.83 9.32
N GLY A 59 4.26 2.37 8.29
CA GLY A 59 2.80 2.51 8.17
C GLY A 59 2.33 3.85 7.60
N GLY A 60 3.22 4.69 7.08
CA GLY A 60 2.83 5.97 6.46
C GLY A 60 1.97 5.79 5.20
N SER A 61 2.25 4.77 4.39
CA SER A 61 1.43 4.42 3.22
C SER A 61 0.07 3.83 3.62
N ALA A 62 0.02 2.94 4.61
CA ALA A 62 -1.25 2.48 5.18
C ALA A 62 -2.13 3.65 5.67
N LEU A 63 -1.53 4.62 6.37
CA LEU A 63 -2.23 5.83 6.83
C LEU A 63 -2.68 6.71 5.67
N TYR A 64 -1.84 6.89 4.66
CA TYR A 64 -2.19 7.62 3.44
C TYR A 64 -3.42 7.00 2.77
N LEU A 65 -3.39 5.69 2.50
CA LEU A 65 -4.47 4.95 1.87
C LEU A 65 -5.76 5.08 2.70
N ALA A 66 -5.68 4.85 4.01
CA ALA A 66 -6.82 4.99 4.91
C ALA A 66 -7.42 6.41 4.94
N SER A 67 -6.57 7.45 4.86
CA SER A 67 -7.01 8.85 4.79
C SER A 67 -7.82 9.12 3.51
N ILE A 68 -7.40 8.57 2.37
CA ILE A 68 -8.16 8.68 1.12
C ILE A 68 -9.49 7.92 1.21
N LEU A 69 -9.49 6.73 1.84
CA LEU A 69 -10.71 5.94 2.09
C LEU A 69 -11.72 6.69 2.98
N ASP A 70 -11.26 7.48 3.96
CA ASP A 70 -12.12 8.39 4.72
C ASP A 70 -12.75 9.47 3.85
N LEU A 71 -11.96 10.11 2.98
CA LEU A 71 -12.46 11.16 2.08
C LEU A 71 -13.55 10.64 1.13
N ILE A 72 -13.46 9.38 0.71
CA ILE A 72 -14.49 8.75 -0.13
C ILE A 72 -15.59 8.04 0.68
N GLY A 73 -15.44 7.94 2.01
CA GLY A 73 -16.39 7.34 2.93
C GLY A 73 -16.50 5.81 2.87
N LYS A 74 -15.59 5.10 2.20
CA LYS A 74 -15.69 3.67 1.90
C LYS A 74 -14.32 3.00 1.94
N GLY A 75 -14.29 1.74 2.36
CA GLY A 75 -13.15 0.83 2.23
C GLY A 75 -12.36 0.62 3.52
N HIS A 76 -11.49 -0.38 3.52
CA HIS A 76 -10.57 -0.71 4.62
C HIS A 76 -9.19 -1.06 4.08
N VAL A 77 -8.13 -0.84 4.85
CA VAL A 77 -6.75 -1.24 4.53
C VAL A 77 -6.35 -2.43 5.39
N VAL A 78 -5.91 -3.51 4.75
CA VAL A 78 -5.14 -4.56 5.41
C VAL A 78 -3.69 -4.45 4.95
N THR A 79 -2.79 -4.17 5.89
CA THR A 79 -1.37 -3.99 5.59
C THR A 79 -0.55 -5.09 6.26
N ILE A 80 0.35 -5.70 5.49
CA ILE A 80 0.99 -6.98 5.81
C ILE A 80 2.50 -6.82 5.78
N ASP A 81 3.16 -7.18 6.87
CA ASP A 81 4.62 -7.12 6.97
C ASP A 81 5.16 -8.21 7.88
N ILE A 82 6.36 -8.71 7.60
CA ILE A 82 7.05 -9.68 8.44
C ILE A 82 7.80 -9.01 9.61
N PHE A 83 8.10 -7.72 9.51
CA PHE A 83 8.85 -6.94 10.50
C PHE A 83 8.05 -5.71 10.94
N PRO A 84 7.21 -5.81 11.98
CA PRO A 84 6.42 -4.69 12.44
C PRO A 84 7.33 -3.62 13.05
N GLN A 85 7.24 -2.39 12.54
CA GLN A 85 7.91 -1.25 13.14
C GLN A 85 7.18 -0.77 14.42
N PRO A 86 7.89 -0.18 15.39
CA PRO A 86 7.25 0.48 16.52
C PRO A 86 6.52 1.75 16.06
N ASN A 87 5.58 2.24 16.87
CA ASN A 87 4.87 3.52 16.66
C ASN A 87 4.11 3.63 15.33
N ARG A 88 3.63 2.51 14.78
CA ARG A 88 2.72 2.53 13.63
C ARG A 88 1.48 3.35 13.97
N PRO A 89 0.96 4.16 13.03
CA PRO A 89 -0.22 4.98 13.27
C PRO A 89 -1.44 4.10 13.57
N SER A 90 -2.30 4.56 14.47
CA SER A 90 -3.60 3.92 14.72
C SER A 90 -4.67 4.61 13.89
N HIS A 91 -5.53 3.82 13.25
CA HIS A 91 -6.63 4.31 12.42
C HIS A 91 -7.73 3.26 12.32
N ASP A 92 -9.00 3.66 12.36
CA ASP A 92 -10.15 2.74 12.39
C ASP A 92 -10.25 1.86 11.14
N ARG A 93 -9.75 2.38 10.01
CA ARG A 93 -9.71 1.67 8.70
C ARG A 93 -8.45 0.83 8.46
N ILE A 94 -7.57 0.65 9.44
CA ILE A 94 -6.32 -0.11 9.24
C ILE A 94 -6.30 -1.37 10.08
N THR A 95 -6.08 -2.51 9.42
CA THR A 95 -5.73 -3.78 10.06
C THR A 95 -4.28 -4.13 9.75
N TYR A 96 -3.47 -4.26 10.79
CA TYR A 96 -2.08 -4.72 10.66
C TYR A 96 -1.98 -6.23 10.79
N VAL A 97 -1.28 -6.87 9.85
CA VAL A 97 -1.00 -8.32 9.87
C VAL A 97 0.51 -8.54 9.91
N THR A 98 0.98 -9.23 10.95
CA THR A 98 2.39 -9.61 11.07
C THR A 98 2.58 -11.02 10.51
N ALA A 99 2.87 -11.10 9.21
CA ALA A 99 3.04 -12.35 8.48
C ALA A 99 3.71 -12.10 7.12
N SER A 100 4.14 -13.16 6.43
CA SER A 100 4.47 -13.07 5.01
C SER A 100 3.19 -12.92 4.19
N SER A 101 3.19 -12.06 3.16
CA SER A 101 2.05 -11.86 2.25
C SER A 101 1.62 -13.15 1.53
N VAL A 102 2.55 -14.09 1.33
CA VAL A 102 2.27 -15.39 0.71
C VAL A 102 1.93 -16.49 1.73
N SER A 103 1.81 -16.15 3.01
CA SER A 103 1.47 -17.11 4.06
C SER A 103 -0.02 -17.41 4.13
N VAL A 104 -0.36 -18.61 4.61
CA VAL A 104 -1.75 -19.01 4.89
C VAL A 104 -2.43 -18.04 5.85
N GLN A 105 -1.71 -17.52 6.85
CA GLN A 105 -2.26 -16.57 7.82
C GLN A 105 -2.69 -15.26 7.15
N ALA A 106 -1.85 -14.70 6.29
CA ALA A 106 -2.16 -13.48 5.54
C ALA A 106 -3.39 -13.68 4.65
N VAL A 107 -3.38 -14.76 3.84
CA VAL A 107 -4.48 -15.09 2.93
C VAL A 107 -5.79 -15.33 3.70
N GLN A 108 -5.77 -16.08 4.80
CA GLN A 108 -6.98 -16.32 5.59
C GLN A 108 -7.52 -15.04 6.23
N THR A 109 -6.64 -14.13 6.68
CA THR A 109 -7.06 -12.83 7.22
C THR A 109 -7.78 -12.01 6.15
N ILE A 110 -7.22 -11.94 4.95
CA ILE A 110 -7.84 -11.25 3.80
C ILE A 110 -9.19 -11.87 3.46
N LEU A 111 -9.27 -13.21 3.34
CA LEU A 111 -10.50 -13.92 3.00
C LEU A 111 -11.61 -13.72 4.05
N ASN A 112 -11.25 -13.58 5.32
CA ASN A 112 -12.21 -13.31 6.40
C ASN A 112 -12.72 -11.86 6.40
N MET A 113 -11.94 -10.92 5.85
CA MET A 113 -12.30 -9.50 5.78
C MET A 113 -13.10 -9.16 4.52
N ARG A 114 -12.83 -9.86 3.42
CA ARG A 114 -13.47 -9.59 2.13
C ARG A 114 -14.81 -10.31 1.97
N LYS A 115 -15.70 -9.71 1.20
CA LYS A 115 -16.95 -10.33 0.70
C LYS A 115 -16.79 -10.77 -0.76
N PRO A 116 -17.65 -11.67 -1.26
CA PRO A 116 -17.55 -12.17 -2.63
C PRO A 116 -17.55 -11.08 -3.72
N ASP A 117 -18.29 -9.98 -3.50
CA ASP A 117 -18.47 -8.91 -4.48
C ASP A 117 -17.63 -7.65 -4.17
N ASP A 118 -16.70 -7.73 -3.22
CA ASP A 118 -15.85 -6.61 -2.84
C ASP A 118 -14.92 -6.23 -4.00
N VAL A 119 -14.78 -4.92 -4.25
CA VAL A 119 -13.74 -4.41 -5.14
C VAL A 119 -12.43 -4.36 -4.36
N ILE A 120 -11.45 -5.17 -4.76
CA ILE A 120 -10.17 -5.29 -4.07
C ILE A 120 -9.05 -4.63 -4.88
N LEU A 121 -8.30 -3.74 -4.23
CA LEU A 121 -7.05 -3.18 -4.76
C LEU A 121 -5.87 -3.84 -4.05
N VAL A 122 -4.95 -4.41 -4.81
CA VAL A 122 -3.74 -5.05 -4.27
C VAL A 122 -2.50 -4.22 -4.61
N ILE A 123 -1.68 -3.92 -3.61
CA ILE A 123 -0.44 -3.17 -3.72
C ILE A 123 0.69 -4.08 -3.26
N LEU A 124 1.55 -4.50 -4.20
CA LEU A 124 2.70 -5.36 -3.94
C LEU A 124 3.96 -4.52 -3.80
N ASP A 125 4.49 -4.41 -2.59
CA ASP A 125 5.67 -3.61 -2.28
C ASP A 125 6.50 -4.24 -1.13
N SER A 126 6.47 -5.58 -1.05
CA SER A 126 7.13 -6.34 0.02
C SER A 126 8.55 -6.79 -0.41
N ASP A 127 8.74 -8.08 -0.72
CA ASP A 127 9.96 -8.59 -1.32
C ASP A 127 9.86 -8.49 -2.85
N HIS A 128 10.80 -7.75 -3.45
CA HIS A 128 10.85 -7.50 -4.89
C HIS A 128 11.49 -8.65 -5.69
N SER A 129 11.83 -9.77 -5.05
CA SER A 129 12.31 -10.96 -5.73
C SER A 129 11.25 -11.52 -6.67
N LYS A 130 11.67 -11.89 -7.89
CA LYS A 130 10.77 -12.46 -8.91
C LYS A 130 9.95 -13.63 -8.37
N GLU A 131 10.58 -14.51 -7.58
CA GLU A 131 9.92 -15.69 -7.01
C GLU A 131 8.80 -15.29 -6.06
N HIS A 132 9.04 -14.33 -5.18
CA HIS A 132 8.05 -13.87 -4.21
C HIS A 132 6.86 -13.17 -4.88
N VAL A 133 7.13 -12.21 -5.76
CA VAL A 133 6.08 -11.48 -6.51
C VAL A 133 5.24 -12.45 -7.35
N SER A 134 5.86 -13.46 -7.95
CA SER A 134 5.12 -14.49 -8.71
C SER A 134 4.14 -15.27 -7.84
N LYS A 135 4.51 -15.57 -6.59
CA LYS A 135 3.62 -16.23 -5.63
C LYS A 135 2.47 -15.32 -5.21
N GLU A 136 2.74 -14.04 -4.93
CA GLU A 136 1.71 -13.04 -4.61
C GLU A 136 0.69 -12.92 -5.74
N LEU A 137 1.14 -12.75 -6.99
CA LEU A 137 0.27 -12.66 -8.16
C LEU A 137 -0.61 -13.91 -8.35
N LEU A 138 -0.07 -15.11 -8.15
CA LEU A 138 -0.83 -16.35 -8.26
C LEU A 138 -1.88 -16.49 -7.15
N LEU A 139 -1.53 -16.14 -5.92
CA LEU A 139 -2.45 -16.20 -4.78
C LEU A 139 -3.58 -15.19 -4.95
N TYR A 140 -3.22 -13.93 -5.19
CA TYR A 140 -4.16 -12.82 -5.18
C TYR A 140 -5.05 -12.72 -6.42
N LYS A 141 -4.75 -13.44 -7.50
CA LYS A 141 -5.69 -13.63 -8.61
C LYS A 141 -7.00 -14.29 -8.19
N SER A 142 -6.96 -15.12 -7.15
CA SER A 142 -8.11 -15.90 -6.67
C SER A 142 -8.79 -15.33 -5.43
N ILE A 143 -8.26 -14.23 -4.90
CA ILE A 143 -8.90 -13.44 -3.86
C ILE A 143 -9.87 -12.50 -4.55
#